data_AF-A0A060BYD9-F1
#
_entry.id   AF-A0A060BYD9-F1
#
_cell.length_a   1.000
_cell.length_b   1.000
_cell.length_c   1.000
_cell.angle_alpha   90.00
_cell.angle_beta   90.00
_cell.angle_gamma   90.00
#
_symmetry.space_group_name_H-M   'P 1'
#
loop_
_entity.id
_entity.type
_entity.pdbx_description
1 polymer ?
#
loop_
_entity_poly.entity_id
_entity_poly.type
_entity_poly.pdbx_seq_one_letter_code
_entity_poly.pdbx_strand_id
1 'polypeptide(L)'
;MKINIFDRYNENTKKLMHSLDTAGMESKSLFVHYDGELPKGGMSPYSFFTKLPEESEEQGLFFDQVIIPKFYAIRHLDGGSAAIEYLQERVGLIHYRKEGYRLVQTVDWFSKSN
;
A
#
# COMPACT_ATOMS: atom_id res chain seq x y z
N MET A 1 -16.54 17.37 -18.81
CA MET A 1 -15.66 16.38 -18.15
C MET A 1 -16.47 15.69 -17.06
N LYS A 2 -16.65 14.37 -17.12
CA LYS A 2 -17.31 13.59 -16.05
C LYS A 2 -16.26 13.06 -15.09
N ILE A 3 -16.57 13.05 -13.79
CA ILE A 3 -15.66 12.64 -12.73
C ILE A 3 -16.37 11.61 -11.86
N ASN A 4 -15.68 10.51 -11.54
CA ASN A 4 -16.07 9.62 -10.46
C ASN A 4 -15.18 9.91 -9.27
N ILE A 5 -15.77 9.99 -8.09
CA ILE A 5 -15.03 10.12 -6.84
C ILE A 5 -15.33 8.88 -6.01
N PHE A 6 -14.28 8.10 -5.75
CA PHE A 6 -14.34 6.92 -4.91
C PHE A 6 -13.60 7.18 -3.61
N ASP A 7 -14.04 6.54 -2.52
CA ASP A 7 -13.35 6.66 -1.25
C ASP A 7 -11.99 5.95 -1.27
N ARG A 8 -11.97 4.68 -1.73
CA ARG A 8 -10.79 3.79 -1.77
C ARG A 8 -10.77 2.95 -3.05
N TYR A 9 -9.58 2.53 -3.47
CA TYR A 9 -9.39 1.56 -4.55
C TYR A 9 -9.42 0.13 -4.02
N ASN A 10 -10.62 -0.44 -3.86
CA ASN A 10 -10.84 -1.80 -3.36
C ASN A 10 -11.63 -2.65 -4.37
N GLU A 11 -11.85 -3.93 -4.05
CA GLU A 11 -12.57 -4.87 -4.92
C GLU A 11 -13.97 -4.43 -5.37
N ASN A 12 -14.73 -3.75 -4.49
CA ASN A 12 -16.05 -3.23 -4.86
C ASN A 12 -15.93 -2.05 -5.83
N THR A 13 -14.96 -1.17 -5.62
CA THR A 13 -14.66 -0.08 -6.55
C THR A 13 -14.19 -0.62 -7.90
N LYS A 14 -13.29 -1.63 -7.92
CA LYS A 14 -12.82 -2.30 -9.14
C LYS A 14 -14.01 -2.86 -9.96
N LYS A 15 -14.95 -3.55 -9.30
CA LYS A 15 -16.17 -4.07 -9.94
C LYS A 15 -17.04 -2.96 -10.53
N LEU A 16 -17.27 -1.89 -9.78
CA LEU A 16 -18.07 -0.76 -10.27
C LEU A 16 -17.40 -0.06 -11.46
N MET A 17 -16.08 0.19 -11.38
CA MET A 17 -15.32 0.77 -12.48
C MET A 17 -15.42 -0.09 -13.75
N HIS A 18 -15.29 -1.41 -13.62
CA HIS A 18 -15.48 -2.34 -14.74
C HIS A 18 -16.89 -2.24 -15.34
N SER A 19 -17.94 -2.14 -14.51
CA SER A 19 -19.31 -1.97 -15.00
C SER A 19 -19.52 -0.65 -15.75
N LEU A 20 -18.92 0.44 -15.27
CA LEU A 20 -18.99 1.75 -15.93
C LEU A 20 -18.25 1.75 -17.27
N ASP A 21 -17.08 1.14 -17.32
CA ASP A 21 -16.29 0.97 -18.55
C ASP A 21 -17.05 0.14 -19.59
N THR A 22 -17.62 -1.00 -19.17
CA THR A 22 -18.48 -1.86 -20.01
C THR A 22 -19.70 -1.09 -20.56
N ALA A 23 -20.23 -0.13 -19.81
CA ALA A 23 -21.35 0.71 -20.23
C ALA A 23 -20.95 1.89 -21.14
N GLY A 24 -19.66 2.03 -21.49
CA GLY A 24 -19.14 3.14 -22.28
C GLY A 24 -19.14 4.48 -21.54
N MET A 25 -19.11 4.46 -20.21
CA MET A 25 -19.13 5.67 -19.38
C MET A 25 -17.71 6.21 -19.12
N GLU A 26 -17.17 6.94 -20.08
CA GLU A 26 -15.87 7.60 -19.91
C GLU A 26 -15.91 8.69 -18.83
N SER A 27 -15.03 8.55 -17.83
CA SER A 27 -14.94 9.48 -16.70
C SER A 27 -13.56 9.41 -16.03
N LYS A 28 -13.07 10.55 -15.53
CA LYS A 28 -11.84 10.58 -14.73
C LYS A 28 -12.14 10.04 -13.34
N SER A 29 -11.36 9.06 -12.89
CA SER A 29 -11.55 8.44 -11.58
C SER A 29 -10.61 9.06 -10.55
N LEU A 30 -11.20 9.65 -9.51
CA LEU A 30 -10.49 10.25 -8.38
C LEU A 30 -10.71 9.42 -7.12
N PHE A 31 -9.68 9.32 -6.28
CA PHE A 31 -9.68 8.54 -5.05
C PHE A 31 -9.35 9.44 -3.86
N VAL A 32 -10.18 9.41 -2.83
CA VAL A 32 -9.98 10.20 -1.61
C VAL A 32 -8.76 9.69 -0.85
N HIS A 33 -8.64 8.38 -0.71
CA HIS A 33 -7.53 7.71 -0.04
C HIS A 33 -6.53 7.11 -1.04
N TYR A 34 -5.26 7.06 -0.64
CA TYR A 34 -4.20 6.35 -1.35
C TYR A 34 -3.67 5.22 -0.47
N ASP A 35 -3.96 3.98 -0.85
CA ASP A 35 -3.59 2.79 -0.09
C ASP A 35 -2.37 2.07 -0.72
N GLY A 36 -1.54 2.80 -1.47
CA GLY A 36 -0.32 2.28 -2.12
C GLY A 36 -0.50 1.79 -3.56
N GLU A 37 -1.72 1.82 -4.09
CA GLU A 37 -2.05 1.46 -5.47
C GLU A 37 -3.22 2.29 -5.98
N LEU A 38 -3.19 2.61 -7.27
CA LEU A 38 -4.29 3.23 -8.01
C LEU A 38 -4.42 2.53 -9.38
N PRO A 39 -5.62 2.52 -9.98
CA PRO A 39 -5.77 2.02 -11.34
C PRO A 39 -5.08 2.97 -12.32
N LYS A 40 -4.75 2.48 -13.51
CA LYS A 40 -4.16 3.29 -14.58
C LYS A 40 -5.01 4.53 -14.86
N GLY A 41 -4.39 5.71 -14.83
CA GLY A 41 -5.06 7.01 -15.01
C GLY A 41 -5.93 7.46 -13.83
N GLY A 42 -5.96 6.70 -12.73
CA GLY A 42 -6.56 7.08 -11.47
C GLY A 42 -5.66 8.04 -10.70
N MET A 43 -6.27 8.97 -9.95
CA MET A 43 -5.52 9.98 -9.20
C MET A 43 -6.10 10.17 -7.81
N SER A 44 -5.24 10.33 -6.81
CA SER A 44 -5.62 10.81 -5.48
C SER A 44 -4.97 12.17 -5.21
N PRO A 45 -5.49 12.98 -4.27
CA PRO A 45 -4.78 14.17 -3.82
C PRO A 45 -3.35 13.83 -3.36
N TYR A 46 -3.17 12.72 -2.64
CA TYR A 46 -1.86 12.25 -2.20
C TYR A 46 -0.91 12.03 -3.38
N SER A 47 -1.27 11.16 -4.33
CA SER A 47 -0.41 10.85 -5.48
C SER A 47 -0.08 12.07 -6.33
N PHE A 48 -1.04 13.01 -6.46
CA PHE A 48 -0.84 14.27 -7.19
C PHE A 48 0.21 15.17 -6.52
N PHE A 49 0.10 15.40 -5.20
CA PHE A 49 1.00 16.32 -4.50
C PHE A 49 2.36 15.71 -4.16
N THR A 50 2.43 14.39 -3.94
CA THR A 50 3.71 13.70 -3.66
C THR A 50 4.50 13.40 -4.92
N LYS A 51 3.91 13.58 -6.11
CA LYS A 51 4.50 13.23 -7.41
C LYS A 51 4.97 11.77 -7.46
N LEU A 52 4.25 10.88 -6.77
CA LEU A 52 4.49 9.45 -6.89
C LEU A 52 4.27 9.07 -8.36
N PRO A 53 5.15 8.23 -8.95
CA PRO A 53 4.96 7.77 -10.32
C PRO A 53 3.57 7.15 -10.47
N GLU A 54 2.82 7.56 -11.51
CA GLU A 54 1.53 6.92 -11.84
C GLU A 54 1.71 5.44 -12.20
N GLU A 55 2.89 5.09 -12.69
CA GLU A 55 3.33 3.73 -12.96
C GLU A 55 4.72 3.55 -12.30
N SER A 56 4.79 2.87 -11.15
CA SER A 56 6.07 2.37 -10.64
C SER A 56 6.23 0.93 -11.10
N GLU A 57 7.22 0.67 -11.96
CA GLU A 57 7.64 -0.70 -12.33
C GLU A 57 8.21 -1.47 -11.11
N GLU A 58 8.53 -0.76 -10.03
CA GLU A 58 9.02 -1.36 -8.80
C GLU A 58 7.89 -2.15 -8.10
N GLN A 59 8.05 -3.48 -8.12
CA GLN A 59 7.36 -4.35 -7.17
C GLN A 59 7.73 -3.85 -5.76
N GLY A 60 6.73 -3.63 -4.90
CA GLY A 60 6.94 -3.11 -3.56
C GLY A 60 8.01 -3.88 -2.77
N LEU A 61 8.55 -3.29 -1.70
CA LEU A 61 9.63 -3.92 -0.93
C LEU A 61 9.23 -5.33 -0.46
N PHE A 62 10.13 -6.30 -0.65
CA PHE A 62 10.07 -7.57 0.07
C PHE A 62 10.37 -7.31 1.55
N PHE A 63 9.82 -8.13 2.45
CA PHE A 63 9.86 -7.83 3.88
C PHE A 63 11.25 -7.60 4.48
N ASP A 64 12.30 -8.23 3.94
CA ASP A 64 13.68 -8.09 4.40
C ASP A 64 14.42 -6.87 3.80
N GLN A 65 13.79 -6.17 2.85
CA GLN A 65 14.32 -4.95 2.22
C GLN A 65 13.90 -3.69 2.98
N VAL A 66 13.10 -3.81 4.04
CA VAL A 66 12.75 -2.68 4.91
C VAL A 66 14.03 -2.12 5.53
N ILE A 67 14.27 -0.83 5.33
CA ILE A 67 15.43 -0.14 5.91
C ILE A 67 15.29 -0.12 7.42
N ILE A 68 16.21 -0.78 8.12
CA ILE A 68 16.26 -0.88 9.58
C ILE A 68 17.61 -0.38 10.11
N PRO A 69 17.67 0.12 11.36
CA PRO A 69 18.93 0.46 12.01
C PRO A 69 19.92 -0.71 12.05
N LYS A 70 21.22 -0.39 12.11
CA LYS A 70 22.27 -1.39 12.21
C LYS A 70 22.06 -2.29 13.43
N PHE A 71 22.30 -3.59 13.27
CA PHE A 71 22.15 -4.65 14.28
C PHE A 71 20.70 -4.99 14.67
N TYR A 72 19.70 -4.34 14.08
CA TYR A 72 18.32 -4.83 14.18
C TYR A 72 18.17 -6.07 13.30
N ALA A 73 17.18 -6.90 13.60
CA ALA A 73 16.85 -8.09 12.83
C ALA A 73 15.40 -8.05 12.37
N ILE A 74 15.15 -8.50 11.13
CA ILE A 74 13.80 -8.76 10.64
C ILE A 74 13.55 -10.26 10.77
N ARG A 75 12.47 -10.64 11.46
CA ARG A 75 12.08 -12.04 11.64
C ARG A 75 10.68 -12.29 11.11
N HIS A 76 10.55 -13.29 10.26
CA HIS A 76 9.24 -13.76 9.84
C HIS A 76 8.44 -14.23 11.07
N LEU A 77 7.20 -13.74 11.21
CA LEU A 77 6.30 -14.18 12.28
C LEU A 77 5.32 -15.21 11.75
N ASP A 78 4.56 -14.84 10.72
CA ASP A 78 3.51 -15.64 10.13
C ASP A 78 3.23 -15.23 8.68
N GLY A 79 2.23 -15.86 8.04
CA GLY A 79 1.84 -15.57 6.68
C GLY A 79 1.40 -14.13 6.41
N GLY A 80 1.17 -13.30 7.43
CA GLY A 80 0.72 -11.91 7.31
C GLY A 80 1.74 -10.87 7.79
N SER A 81 2.82 -11.26 8.47
CA SER A 81 3.69 -10.29 9.13
C SER A 81 5.15 -10.74 9.38
N ALA A 82 6.01 -9.75 9.66
CA ALA A 82 7.36 -9.92 10.20
C ALA A 82 7.63 -8.95 11.35
N ALA A 83 8.38 -9.37 12.36
CA ALA A 83 8.84 -8.53 13.45
C ALA A 83 10.15 -7.82 13.09
N ILE A 84 10.32 -6.61 13.60
CA ILE A 84 11.63 -5.96 13.71
C ILE A 84 12.06 -6.06 15.17
N GLU A 85 13.23 -6.62 15.42
CA GLU A 85 13.77 -6.91 16.74
C GLU A 85 15.09 -6.19 17.00
N TYR A 86 15.29 -5.77 18.24
CA TYR A 86 16.57 -5.29 18.76
C TYR A 86 16.81 -5.90 20.14
N LEU A 87 17.95 -6.58 20.33
CA LEU A 87 18.29 -7.25 21.59
C LEU A 87 17.14 -8.11 22.16
N GLN A 88 16.44 -8.85 21.30
CA GLN A 88 15.27 -9.68 21.62
C GLN A 88 13.98 -8.91 22.01
N GLU A 89 13.99 -7.58 22.00
CA GLU A 89 12.78 -6.77 22.12
C GLU A 89 12.18 -6.52 20.73
N ARG A 90 10.87 -6.68 20.61
CA ARG A 90 10.14 -6.31 19.40
C ARG A 90 9.96 -4.79 19.36
N VAL A 91 10.56 -4.16 18.35
CA VAL A 91 10.57 -2.69 18.15
C VAL A 91 9.75 -2.25 16.94
N GLY A 92 9.26 -3.20 16.14
CA GLY A 92 8.33 -2.91 15.06
C GLY A 92 7.62 -4.14 14.51
N LEU A 93 6.66 -3.89 13.62
CA LEU A 93 5.87 -4.88 12.91
C LEU A 93 5.72 -4.47 11.45
N ILE A 94 6.15 -5.35 10.56
CA ILE A 94 5.94 -5.25 9.12
C ILE A 94 4.65 -6.01 8.80
N HIS A 95 3.67 -5.32 8.20
CA HIS A 95 2.44 -5.93 7.69
C HIS A 95 2.59 -6.21 6.20
N TYR A 96 2.22 -7.43 5.78
CA TYR A 96 2.22 -7.76 4.36
C TYR A 96 0.96 -7.29 3.66
N ARG A 97 1.09 -6.97 2.38
CA ARG A 97 -0.04 -6.75 1.47
C ARG A 97 -0.86 -8.04 1.35
N LYS A 98 -2.16 -7.88 1.10
CA LYS A 98 -3.05 -9.01 0.77
C LYS A 98 -2.68 -9.66 -0.57
N GLU A 99 -2.22 -8.85 -1.52
CA GLU A 99 -1.79 -9.28 -2.84
C GLU A 99 -0.26 -9.28 -2.92
N GLY A 100 0.32 -10.33 -3.49
CA GLY A 100 1.77 -10.53 -3.57
C GLY A 100 2.34 -11.32 -2.39
N TYR A 101 3.51 -11.93 -2.60
CA TYR A 101 4.16 -12.77 -1.59
C TYR A 101 5.07 -11.93 -0.69
N ARG A 102 4.67 -11.74 0.58
CA ARG A 102 5.44 -11.01 1.62
C ARG A 102 5.91 -9.62 1.21
N LEU A 103 5.12 -8.95 0.38
CA LEU A 103 5.34 -7.55 0.01
C LEU A 103 4.88 -6.65 1.15
N VAL A 104 5.65 -5.62 1.47
CA VAL A 104 5.36 -4.70 2.56
C VAL A 104 4.17 -3.80 2.22
N GLN A 105 3.21 -3.71 3.14
CA GLN A 105 2.11 -2.73 3.10
C GLN A 105 2.42 -1.55 4.02
N THR A 106 2.69 -1.83 5.29
CA THR A 106 2.99 -0.83 6.31
C THR A 106 4.03 -1.36 7.29
N VAL A 107 4.69 -0.45 7.99
CA VAL A 107 5.61 -0.77 9.09
C VAL A 107 5.19 0.05 10.31
N ASP A 108 4.79 -0.64 11.37
CA ASP A 108 4.51 -0.02 12.66
C ASP A 108 5.77 -0.03 13.51
N TRP A 109 6.11 1.11 14.11
CA TRP A 109 7.23 1.26 15.04
C TRP A 109 6.73 1.40 16.47
N PHE A 110 7.33 0.69 17.40
CA PHE A 110 6.97 0.71 18.81
C PHE A 110 7.94 1.55 19.61
N SER A 111 7.42 2.45 20.44
CA SER A 111 8.18 3.07 21.51
C SER A 111 8.13 2.18 22.75
N LYS A 112 9.15 2.27 23.62
CA LYS A 112 9.03 1.68 24.96
C LYS A 112 7.83 2.34 25.67
N SER A 113 6.94 1.52 26.24
CA SER A 113 5.97 2.04 27.20
C SER A 113 6.75 2.52 28.42
N ASN A 114 6.59 3.80 28.77
CA ASN A 114 7.12 4.35 30.02
C ASN A 114 6.48 3.66 31.23
#